data_AF-A0A9E4N490-F1
#
_entry.id   AF-A0A9E4N490-F1
#
_cell.length_a   1.000
_cell.length_b   1.000
_cell.length_c   1.000
_cell.angle_alpha   90.00
_cell.angle_beta   90.00
_cell.angle_gamma   90.00
#
_symmetry.space_group_name_H-M   'P 1'
#
loop_
_entity.id
_entity.type
_entity.pdbx_description
1 polymer ?
#
loop_
_entity_poly.entity_id
_entity_poly.type
_entity_poly.pdbx_seq_one_letter_code
_entity_poly.pdbx_strand_id
1 'polypeptide(L)'
;MRNIYLLILLLTTIPGITLAGIAETVHNLSSTGPGPVKSNTEDRICIFCHTPHASAPDSPLWNRSSTGVYIDYLSSTTHADAGTMSSSSVLCLSCHDGTIALGTIGRPGTITDLNNTFITDRALLGTDLSDDHPVSIIYNPTLLNTDPDLVHPNNVDLPLRNNELHCSSCHDAHENIHPPFLHKSTTNGELCVTCHMPRPEGAGTAWIWSNSSHATSTATPQGTNPWSERKPEWTGQTVQANACMNCHTPHNAATPERLIKDIEEDVCYLCHNGTVAQTDIQTEIQKIYHHPVEIALNGEHSARTENPLMMPWHVECEDCHNPHASFSDAPMISFNPTNPMGGGHSTAPFVNGSMIGVTGIDANGNFKQEAEFEYEVCFKCHGVPGKSACDNQRCSTADSNNMVRADGVYNIRDKVNSGNPALISYHPIVENDPSNNSEVPSLRTDIPLTTFTGQIYCSDCHSSNISPAAGGVGPAGPHGSIHQGILAQTYDINPDSSTTLSNDLCFKCHDSGNLYTDQSFPHTEHVVAENLGCINCHDPHGSASNRHLINFLTSSNIGGQIRTITGTGDYLEPTWLDTGVHSGSCWLDCHGTVHNGFDY
;
A
#
# COMPACT_ATOMS: atom_id res chain seq x y z
N MET A 1 37.32 35.71 -79.06
CA MET A 1 37.65 34.42 -78.41
C MET A 1 37.03 34.41 -77.03
N ARG A 2 36.40 33.27 -76.69
CA ARG A 2 35.92 32.79 -75.38
C ARG A 2 34.61 33.35 -74.83
N ASN A 3 33.57 32.57 -75.18
CA ASN A 3 32.33 32.35 -74.44
C ASN A 3 32.61 32.04 -72.96
N ILE A 4 31.81 32.61 -72.07
CA ILE A 4 31.56 32.08 -70.73
C ILE A 4 30.04 31.96 -70.60
N TYR A 5 29.55 30.73 -70.56
CA TYR A 5 28.16 30.40 -70.32
C TYR A 5 27.85 30.58 -68.83
N LEU A 6 26.80 31.35 -68.54
CA LEU A 6 26.11 31.34 -67.25
C LEU A 6 25.51 29.94 -67.02
N LEU A 7 25.90 29.29 -65.94
CA LEU A 7 25.17 28.14 -65.39
C LEU A 7 24.40 28.65 -64.15
N ILE A 8 23.12 28.97 -64.35
CA ILE A 8 22.18 29.24 -63.26
C ILE A 8 21.73 27.86 -62.75
N LEU A 9 22.20 27.47 -61.57
CA LEU A 9 21.73 26.29 -60.86
C LEU A 9 20.39 26.65 -60.22
N LEU A 10 19.30 26.25 -60.85
CA LEU A 10 17.94 26.38 -60.31
C LEU A 10 17.79 25.31 -59.19
N LEU A 11 17.98 25.71 -57.94
CA LEU A 11 17.63 24.89 -56.79
C LEU A 11 16.09 24.88 -56.65
N THR A 12 15.43 23.91 -57.27
CA THR A 12 14.02 23.62 -57.00
C THR A 12 13.92 22.92 -55.65
N THR A 13 13.59 23.67 -54.60
CA THR A 13 13.10 23.09 -53.34
C THR A 13 11.74 22.48 -53.62
N ILE A 14 11.70 21.17 -53.83
CA ILE A 14 10.46 20.40 -53.74
C ILE A 14 10.10 20.36 -52.25
N PRO A 15 8.95 20.91 -51.81
CA PRO A 15 8.45 20.60 -50.48
C PRO A 15 8.10 19.12 -50.49
N GLY A 16 8.92 18.30 -49.82
CA GLY A 16 8.56 16.93 -49.50
C GLY A 16 7.29 16.99 -48.66
N ILE A 17 6.19 16.53 -49.24
CA ILE A 17 4.88 16.51 -48.60
C ILE A 17 4.96 15.51 -47.44
N THR A 18 4.63 15.97 -46.24
CA THR A 18 4.50 15.21 -44.99
C THR A 18 3.28 14.28 -45.02
N LEU A 19 3.14 13.46 -46.07
CA LEU A 19 2.05 12.50 -46.24
C LEU A 19 2.39 11.11 -45.66
N ALA A 20 3.58 10.95 -45.06
CA ALA A 20 4.07 9.68 -44.54
C ALA A 20 3.52 9.30 -43.14
N GLY A 21 2.81 10.19 -42.44
CA GLY A 21 2.27 9.94 -41.11
C GLY A 21 1.17 8.87 -41.13
N ILE A 22 -0.10 9.30 -41.27
CA ILE A 22 -1.26 8.41 -41.14
C ILE A 22 -1.26 7.26 -42.16
N ALA A 23 -0.69 7.48 -43.35
CA ALA A 23 -0.65 6.51 -44.45
C ALA A 23 0.04 5.19 -44.05
N GLU A 24 1.03 5.25 -43.16
CA GLU A 24 1.83 4.12 -42.72
C GLU A 24 1.31 3.51 -41.40
N THR A 25 0.08 3.85 -40.99
CA THR A 25 -0.50 3.42 -39.71
C THR A 25 -1.74 2.56 -39.87
N VAL A 26 -2.17 1.89 -38.79
CA VAL A 26 -3.41 1.09 -38.78
C VAL A 26 -4.68 1.94 -38.92
N HIS A 27 -4.61 3.27 -38.75
CA HIS A 27 -5.72 4.17 -39.05
C HIS A 27 -5.87 4.47 -40.55
N ASN A 28 -4.90 4.09 -41.39
CA ASN A 28 -5.12 4.04 -42.84
C ASN A 28 -6.01 2.82 -43.17
N LEU A 29 -7.32 3.03 -43.12
CA LEU A 29 -8.32 2.02 -43.51
C LEU A 29 -8.54 1.96 -45.02
N SER A 30 -7.80 2.73 -45.83
CA SER A 30 -7.88 2.64 -47.29
C SER A 30 -7.18 1.38 -47.81
N SER A 31 -7.36 1.08 -49.09
CA SER A 31 -6.71 -0.03 -49.80
C SER A 31 -5.17 -0.06 -49.68
N THR A 32 -4.56 1.09 -49.43
CA THR A 32 -3.11 1.24 -49.23
C THR A 32 -2.64 0.97 -47.80
N GLY A 33 -3.56 0.80 -46.85
CA GLY A 33 -3.23 0.63 -45.43
C GLY A 33 -2.34 -0.57 -45.11
N PRO A 34 -1.44 -0.46 -44.12
CA PRO A 34 -0.61 -1.59 -43.66
C PRO A 34 -1.35 -2.52 -42.70
N GLY A 35 -2.47 -2.08 -42.11
CA GLY A 35 -3.24 -2.85 -41.13
C GLY A 35 -4.00 -4.03 -41.73
N PRO A 36 -4.34 -5.05 -40.91
CA PRO A 36 -5.12 -6.20 -41.34
C PRO A 36 -6.59 -5.86 -41.64
N VAL A 37 -7.10 -4.79 -41.03
CA VAL A 37 -8.45 -4.26 -41.26
C VAL A 37 -8.34 -3.03 -42.16
N LYS A 38 -8.81 -3.14 -43.40
CA LYS A 38 -8.86 -2.06 -44.38
C LYS A 38 -9.86 -2.35 -45.50
N SER A 39 -10.29 -1.31 -46.19
CA SER A 39 -11.11 -1.41 -47.39
C SER A 39 -10.27 -1.92 -48.56
N ASN A 40 -10.87 -2.72 -49.43
CA ASN A 40 -10.33 -3.10 -50.73
C ASN A 40 -10.83 -2.19 -51.86
N THR A 41 -11.79 -1.31 -51.58
CA THR A 41 -12.51 -0.51 -52.59
C THR A 41 -12.37 1.00 -52.42
N GLU A 42 -11.99 1.48 -51.24
CA GLU A 42 -11.73 2.89 -50.95
C GLU A 42 -10.21 3.17 -50.90
N ASP A 43 -9.73 4.20 -51.59
CA ASP A 43 -8.31 4.60 -51.64
C ASP A 43 -8.01 5.91 -50.89
N ARG A 44 -9.04 6.68 -50.50
CA ARG A 44 -8.87 7.91 -49.74
C ARG A 44 -8.64 7.59 -48.27
N ILE A 45 -7.53 8.08 -47.73
CA ILE A 45 -7.11 7.80 -46.35
C ILE A 45 -7.98 8.55 -45.34
N CYS A 46 -8.18 9.86 -45.53
CA CYS A 46 -8.82 10.70 -44.51
C CYS A 46 -10.34 10.53 -44.41
N ILE A 47 -10.99 9.90 -45.40
CA ILE A 47 -12.46 9.88 -45.50
C ILE A 47 -13.14 9.07 -44.41
N PHE A 48 -12.41 8.17 -43.76
CA PHE A 48 -12.91 7.41 -42.62
C PHE A 48 -13.15 8.29 -41.39
N CYS A 49 -12.47 9.44 -41.28
CA CYS A 49 -12.58 10.35 -40.14
C CYS A 49 -13.16 11.71 -40.55
N HIS A 50 -12.72 12.24 -41.69
CA HIS A 50 -12.97 13.61 -42.13
C HIS A 50 -13.81 13.69 -43.40
N THR A 51 -14.75 14.63 -43.45
CA THR A 51 -15.55 14.89 -44.64
C THR A 51 -14.75 15.81 -45.58
N PRO A 52 -14.47 15.40 -46.83
CA PRO A 52 -13.93 16.30 -47.83
C PRO A 52 -14.90 17.46 -48.05
N HIS A 53 -14.44 18.68 -47.79
CA HIS A 53 -15.23 19.89 -47.95
C HIS A 53 -14.28 21.02 -48.37
N ALA A 54 -14.80 22.01 -49.10
CA ALA A 54 -14.06 23.20 -49.45
C ALA A 54 -14.52 24.31 -48.49
N SER A 55 -13.74 24.58 -47.43
CA SER A 55 -14.03 25.67 -46.48
C SER A 55 -12.89 26.69 -46.43
N ALA A 56 -13.23 27.90 -45.99
CA ALA A 56 -12.28 28.96 -45.68
C ALA A 56 -12.89 29.79 -44.52
N PRO A 57 -12.35 29.69 -43.29
CA PRO A 57 -11.17 28.92 -42.87
C PRO A 57 -11.41 27.40 -42.80
N ASP A 58 -10.33 26.63 -42.99
CA ASP A 58 -10.30 25.16 -42.94
C ASP A 58 -10.46 24.65 -41.51
N SER A 59 -11.69 24.38 -41.09
CA SER A 59 -11.95 23.55 -39.91
C SER A 59 -12.40 22.16 -40.36
N PRO A 60 -11.72 21.06 -40.00
CA PRO A 60 -12.12 19.73 -40.42
C PRO A 60 -13.52 19.39 -39.91
N LEU A 61 -14.35 18.82 -40.79
CA LEU A 61 -15.65 18.24 -40.44
C LEU A 61 -15.51 16.73 -40.24
N TRP A 62 -16.26 16.18 -39.29
CA TRP A 62 -16.29 14.75 -38.99
C TRP A 62 -17.20 13.99 -39.96
N ASN A 63 -16.69 12.88 -40.53
CA ASN A 63 -17.44 12.06 -41.48
C ASN A 63 -18.12 10.85 -40.84
N ARG A 64 -18.32 10.88 -39.53
CA ARG A 64 -18.98 9.80 -38.78
C ARG A 64 -20.01 10.39 -37.83
N SER A 65 -21.08 9.65 -37.60
CA SER A 65 -22.03 9.89 -36.52
C SER A 65 -21.64 9.07 -35.30
N SER A 66 -22.12 9.45 -34.11
CA SER A 66 -22.00 8.65 -32.88
C SER A 66 -23.39 8.37 -32.31
N THR A 67 -23.49 7.31 -31.52
CA THR A 67 -24.65 6.94 -30.70
C THR A 67 -24.82 7.86 -29.49
N GLY A 68 -23.72 8.45 -29.00
CA GLY A 68 -23.69 9.62 -28.10
C GLY A 68 -24.00 9.36 -26.62
N VAL A 69 -24.04 8.11 -26.15
CA VAL A 69 -24.31 7.78 -24.74
C VAL A 69 -23.19 6.90 -24.20
N TYR A 70 -22.46 7.43 -23.21
CA TYR A 70 -21.34 6.76 -22.56
C TYR A 70 -21.55 6.77 -21.04
N ILE A 71 -21.03 5.75 -20.36
CA ILE A 71 -20.90 5.74 -18.89
C ILE A 71 -19.51 6.27 -18.58
N ASP A 72 -19.43 7.41 -17.91
CA ASP A 72 -18.16 8.05 -17.60
C ASP A 72 -17.47 7.42 -16.39
N TYR A 73 -16.14 7.56 -16.35
CA TYR A 73 -15.31 7.20 -15.20
C TYR A 73 -15.70 7.96 -13.94
N LEU A 74 -15.86 7.25 -12.83
CA LEU A 74 -16.08 7.80 -11.49
C LEU A 74 -15.31 6.96 -10.48
N SER A 75 -14.66 7.64 -9.53
CA SER A 75 -13.95 7.02 -8.40
C SER A 75 -14.03 7.96 -7.19
N SER A 76 -13.87 7.40 -5.99
CA SER A 76 -13.75 8.16 -4.74
C SER A 76 -12.59 9.17 -4.73
N THR A 77 -11.62 8.97 -5.61
CA THR A 77 -10.41 9.80 -5.75
C THR A 77 -10.47 10.76 -6.95
N THR A 78 -11.55 10.74 -7.74
CA THR A 78 -11.71 11.63 -8.89
C THR A 78 -12.36 12.95 -8.48
N HIS A 79 -11.58 14.04 -8.55
CA HIS A 79 -12.08 15.39 -8.23
C HIS A 79 -12.53 16.20 -9.46
N ALA A 80 -12.15 15.76 -10.67
CA ALA A 80 -12.47 16.49 -11.89
C ALA A 80 -13.94 16.32 -12.27
N ASP A 81 -14.63 17.43 -12.52
CA ASP A 81 -15.99 17.41 -13.04
C ASP A 81 -16.03 16.83 -14.46
N ALA A 82 -17.03 15.98 -14.71
CA ALA A 82 -17.37 15.56 -16.07
C ALA A 82 -17.74 16.78 -16.91
N GLY A 83 -17.03 16.97 -18.03
CA GLY A 83 -17.40 17.92 -19.07
C GLY A 83 -18.47 17.33 -20.00
N THR A 84 -18.75 18.03 -21.10
CA THR A 84 -19.59 17.46 -22.16
C THR A 84 -18.73 16.65 -23.09
N MET A 85 -19.08 15.39 -23.38
CA MET A 85 -18.35 14.55 -24.32
C MET A 85 -18.20 15.27 -25.67
N SER A 86 -16.98 15.79 -25.94
CA SER A 86 -16.78 16.74 -27.03
C SER A 86 -16.70 16.02 -28.37
N SER A 87 -16.95 16.75 -29.47
CA SER A 87 -16.93 16.16 -30.81
C SER A 87 -15.62 15.44 -31.17
N SER A 88 -14.48 15.75 -30.51
CA SER A 88 -13.21 15.05 -30.76
C SER A 88 -13.15 13.66 -30.13
N SER A 89 -13.57 13.50 -28.87
CA SER A 89 -13.61 12.17 -28.24
C SER A 89 -14.69 11.29 -28.86
N VAL A 90 -15.85 11.90 -29.17
CA VAL A 90 -16.98 11.24 -29.84
C VAL A 90 -16.58 10.66 -31.20
N LEU A 91 -15.68 11.32 -31.94
CA LEU A 91 -15.19 10.77 -33.21
C LEU A 91 -14.42 9.47 -32.99
N CYS A 92 -13.48 9.43 -32.04
CA CYS A 92 -12.72 8.23 -31.72
C CYS A 92 -13.68 7.11 -31.32
N LEU A 93 -14.61 7.41 -30.39
CA LEU A 93 -15.58 6.46 -29.91
C LEU A 93 -16.52 5.97 -31.01
N SER A 94 -16.83 6.75 -32.05
CA SER A 94 -17.64 6.27 -33.19
C SER A 94 -17.07 5.05 -33.94
N CYS A 95 -15.81 4.69 -33.70
CA CYS A 95 -15.22 3.40 -34.08
C CYS A 95 -14.96 2.51 -32.85
N HIS A 96 -14.35 3.09 -31.81
CA HIS A 96 -13.81 2.37 -30.65
C HIS A 96 -14.88 1.94 -29.63
N ASP A 97 -16.11 2.43 -29.74
CA ASP A 97 -17.25 1.95 -28.96
C ASP A 97 -17.89 0.66 -29.53
N GLY A 98 -17.48 0.25 -30.74
CA GLY A 98 -17.96 -0.97 -31.40
C GLY A 98 -19.42 -0.95 -31.84
N THR A 99 -20.11 0.19 -31.72
CA THR A 99 -21.55 0.28 -32.06
C THR A 99 -21.80 0.52 -33.55
N ILE A 100 -20.82 1.10 -34.26
CA ILE A 100 -20.93 1.50 -35.66
C ILE A 100 -19.84 0.82 -36.49
N ALA A 101 -20.24 0.13 -37.56
CA ALA A 101 -19.30 -0.52 -38.46
C ALA A 101 -18.32 0.49 -39.09
N LEU A 102 -17.08 0.06 -39.35
CA LEU A 102 -16.01 0.91 -39.89
C LEU A 102 -16.37 1.53 -41.24
N GLY A 103 -17.12 0.79 -42.08
CA GLY A 103 -17.57 1.29 -43.38
C GLY A 103 -18.71 2.32 -43.31
N THR A 104 -19.32 2.55 -42.14
CA THR A 104 -20.42 3.52 -41.99
C THR A 104 -19.88 4.94 -41.83
N ILE A 105 -19.84 5.68 -42.93
CA ILE A 105 -19.40 7.08 -42.98
C ILE A 105 -20.49 7.97 -43.61
N GLY A 106 -20.42 9.28 -43.36
CA GLY A 106 -21.40 10.27 -43.81
C GLY A 106 -21.37 10.51 -45.33
N ARG A 107 -20.19 10.72 -45.92
CA ARG A 107 -20.00 10.94 -47.36
C ARG A 107 -18.82 10.11 -47.91
N PRO A 108 -18.94 9.45 -49.09
CA PRO A 108 -20.11 9.44 -49.99
C PRO A 108 -21.27 8.55 -49.49
N GLY A 109 -21.12 7.89 -48.34
CA GLY A 109 -22.05 6.91 -47.79
C GLY A 109 -21.28 5.67 -47.34
N THR A 110 -21.95 4.53 -47.22
CA THR A 110 -21.33 3.29 -46.73
C THR A 110 -20.23 2.75 -47.65
N ILE A 111 -19.06 2.48 -47.11
CA ILE A 111 -18.00 1.67 -47.72
C ILE A 111 -18.38 0.20 -47.55
N THR A 112 -18.80 -0.44 -48.64
CA THR A 112 -19.54 -1.71 -48.60
C THR A 112 -18.72 -2.90 -48.11
N ASP A 113 -17.41 -2.89 -48.30
CA ASP A 113 -16.53 -3.99 -47.89
C ASP A 113 -16.10 -3.94 -46.42
N LEU A 114 -16.50 -2.88 -45.69
CA LEU A 114 -16.33 -2.73 -44.24
C LEU A 114 -17.67 -2.52 -43.50
N ASN A 115 -18.80 -2.80 -44.14
CA ASN A 115 -20.13 -2.50 -43.61
C ASN A 115 -20.58 -3.37 -42.43
N ASN A 116 -19.90 -4.48 -42.19
CA ASN A 116 -20.11 -5.39 -41.06
C ASN A 116 -18.82 -5.61 -40.25
N THR A 117 -17.84 -4.74 -40.42
CA THR A 117 -16.55 -4.80 -39.72
C THR A 117 -16.58 -3.84 -38.54
N PHE A 118 -16.28 -4.35 -37.35
CA PHE A 118 -16.25 -3.57 -36.10
C PHE A 118 -14.87 -3.67 -35.47
N ILE A 119 -14.56 -2.72 -34.59
CA ILE A 119 -13.36 -2.80 -33.74
C ILE A 119 -13.54 -3.96 -32.75
N THR A 120 -12.45 -4.68 -32.48
CA THR A 120 -12.40 -5.83 -31.56
C THR A 120 -11.20 -5.72 -30.63
N ASP A 121 -11.13 -6.65 -29.67
CA ASP A 121 -10.01 -6.82 -28.75
C ASP A 121 -9.73 -5.54 -27.95
N ARG A 122 -8.46 -5.27 -27.61
CA ARG A 122 -8.05 -4.12 -26.80
C ARG A 122 -8.38 -2.75 -27.40
N ALA A 123 -8.71 -2.67 -28.68
CA ALA A 123 -9.12 -1.41 -29.29
C ALA A 123 -10.62 -1.10 -29.05
N LEU A 124 -11.41 -2.07 -28.58
CA LEU A 124 -12.81 -1.92 -28.27
C LEU A 124 -12.96 -1.45 -26.82
N LEU A 125 -13.21 -0.14 -26.63
CA LEU A 125 -13.53 0.44 -25.33
C LEU A 125 -14.99 0.18 -24.96
N GLY A 126 -15.89 0.25 -25.96
CA GLY A 126 -17.32 0.12 -25.74
C GLY A 126 -17.99 1.44 -25.34
N THR A 127 -19.21 1.35 -24.84
CA THR A 127 -19.97 2.51 -24.36
C THR A 127 -19.87 2.71 -22.85
N ASP A 128 -19.26 1.75 -22.14
CA ASP A 128 -18.95 1.85 -20.73
C ASP A 128 -17.48 2.22 -20.61
N LEU A 129 -17.19 3.42 -20.12
CA LEU A 129 -15.83 3.96 -19.94
C LEU A 129 -15.48 4.04 -18.44
N SER A 130 -16.21 3.32 -17.59
CA SER A 130 -15.96 3.31 -16.15
C SER A 130 -14.62 2.67 -15.78
N ASP A 131 -14.02 1.87 -16.67
CA ASP A 131 -12.70 1.25 -16.54
C ASP A 131 -11.63 1.92 -17.43
N ASP A 132 -11.92 3.10 -17.96
CA ASP A 132 -11.05 3.89 -18.81
C ASP A 132 -10.64 5.21 -18.15
N HIS A 133 -9.44 5.70 -18.46
CA HIS A 133 -8.97 6.99 -18.00
C HIS A 133 -9.91 8.09 -18.49
N PRO A 134 -10.40 8.96 -17.58
CA PRO A 134 -11.42 9.93 -17.91
C PRO A 134 -11.00 10.82 -19.08
N VAL A 135 -11.94 11.02 -20.00
CA VAL A 135 -11.84 11.96 -21.12
C VAL A 135 -13.06 12.86 -21.12
N SER A 136 -12.93 14.02 -21.76
CA SER A 136 -13.90 15.11 -21.72
C SER A 136 -14.15 15.62 -20.29
N ILE A 137 -13.11 15.62 -19.45
CA ILE A 137 -13.12 16.22 -18.11
C ILE A 137 -12.50 17.61 -18.15
N ILE A 138 -12.94 18.46 -17.22
CA ILE A 138 -12.41 19.82 -17.07
C ILE A 138 -11.04 19.74 -16.36
N TYR A 139 -9.97 20.16 -17.05
CA TYR A 139 -8.61 20.25 -16.53
C TYR A 139 -8.14 21.71 -16.54
N ASN A 140 -8.60 22.48 -15.54
CA ASN A 140 -8.36 23.91 -15.46
C ASN A 140 -7.62 24.29 -14.15
N PRO A 141 -7.13 25.54 -14.01
CA PRO A 141 -6.38 25.93 -12.81
C PRO A 141 -7.16 25.84 -11.49
N THR A 142 -8.50 25.84 -11.52
CA THR A 142 -9.30 25.71 -10.29
C THR A 142 -9.35 24.28 -9.76
N LEU A 143 -9.15 23.27 -10.61
CA LEU A 143 -9.08 21.86 -10.22
C LEU A 143 -7.94 21.61 -9.20
N LEU A 144 -6.84 22.35 -9.31
CA LEU A 144 -5.70 22.23 -8.39
C LEU A 144 -6.03 22.64 -6.93
N ASN A 145 -7.15 23.32 -6.69
CA ASN A 145 -7.58 23.64 -5.32
C ASN A 145 -8.20 22.43 -4.61
N THR A 146 -8.72 21.47 -5.38
CA THR A 146 -9.32 20.23 -4.88
C THR A 146 -8.41 19.03 -5.09
N ASP A 147 -7.48 19.11 -6.05
CA ASP A 147 -6.52 18.06 -6.36
C ASP A 147 -5.12 18.65 -6.59
N PRO A 148 -4.34 18.84 -5.51
CA PRO A 148 -3.00 19.41 -5.59
C PRO A 148 -1.96 18.46 -6.20
N ASP A 149 -2.34 17.20 -6.45
CA ASP A 149 -1.48 16.19 -7.07
C ASP A 149 -1.50 16.30 -8.60
N LEU A 150 -2.16 17.30 -9.17
CA LEU A 150 -2.15 17.57 -10.61
C LEU A 150 -1.14 18.65 -11.01
N VAL A 151 -0.53 18.47 -12.17
CA VAL A 151 0.29 19.49 -12.82
C VAL A 151 -0.61 20.68 -13.21
N HIS A 152 -0.16 21.91 -12.94
CA HIS A 152 -0.90 23.08 -13.38
C HIS A 152 -1.10 23.06 -14.92
N PRO A 153 -2.31 23.27 -15.48
CA PRO A 153 -2.60 23.13 -16.91
C PRO A 153 -1.64 23.87 -17.86
N ASN A 154 -1.19 25.06 -17.49
CA ASN A 154 -0.18 25.83 -18.27
C ASN A 154 1.18 25.14 -18.42
N ASN A 155 1.48 24.13 -17.59
CA ASN A 155 2.72 23.37 -17.60
C ASN A 155 2.54 21.97 -18.23
N VAL A 156 1.30 21.59 -18.58
CA VAL A 156 1.00 20.34 -19.26
C VAL A 156 1.43 20.47 -20.73
N ASP A 157 2.46 19.73 -21.10
CA ASP A 157 2.98 19.66 -22.47
C ASP A 157 2.21 18.61 -23.30
N LEU A 158 0.87 18.70 -23.29
CA LEU A 158 -0.07 17.89 -24.05
C LEU A 158 -1.22 18.78 -24.53
N PRO A 159 -1.87 18.45 -25.67
CA PRO A 159 -2.94 19.28 -26.20
C PRO A 159 -4.21 19.19 -25.34
N LEU A 160 -4.44 20.22 -24.53
CA LEU A 160 -5.72 20.47 -23.85
C LEU A 160 -6.58 21.37 -24.74
N ARG A 161 -7.83 20.98 -25.01
CA ARG A 161 -8.75 21.79 -25.83
C ARG A 161 -9.73 22.47 -24.91
N ASN A 162 -9.77 23.80 -24.91
CA ASN A 162 -10.65 24.59 -24.04
C ASN A 162 -10.52 24.24 -22.54
N ASN A 163 -9.32 23.89 -22.07
CA ASN A 163 -9.06 23.36 -20.72
C ASN A 163 -9.81 22.04 -20.42
N GLU A 164 -10.05 21.23 -21.45
CA GLU A 164 -10.56 19.86 -21.31
C GLU A 164 -9.53 18.85 -21.80
N LEU A 165 -9.46 17.71 -21.10
CA LEU A 165 -8.69 16.54 -21.49
C LEU A 165 -9.53 15.69 -22.45
N HIS A 166 -9.00 15.25 -23.58
CA HIS A 166 -9.70 14.36 -24.53
C HIS A 166 -8.81 13.20 -24.97
N CYS A 167 -9.36 12.26 -25.75
CA CYS A 167 -8.57 11.18 -26.36
C CYS A 167 -7.36 11.75 -27.13
N SER A 168 -7.56 12.87 -27.85
CA SER A 168 -6.50 13.55 -28.59
C SER A 168 -5.45 14.24 -27.73
N SER A 169 -5.66 14.36 -26.41
CA SER A 169 -4.66 14.89 -25.48
C SER A 169 -3.53 13.88 -25.27
N CYS A 170 -3.85 12.59 -25.31
CA CYS A 170 -2.87 11.51 -25.19
C CYS A 170 -2.46 10.95 -26.55
N HIS A 171 -3.42 10.87 -27.50
CA HIS A 171 -3.22 10.25 -28.81
C HIS A 171 -3.14 11.23 -29.98
N ASP A 172 -2.19 11.01 -30.88
CA ASP A 172 -2.16 11.61 -32.22
C ASP A 172 -2.60 10.57 -33.28
N ALA A 173 -3.83 10.70 -33.76
CA ALA A 173 -4.35 9.81 -34.79
C ALA A 173 -3.56 9.85 -36.13
N HIS A 174 -2.72 10.86 -36.34
CA HIS A 174 -1.99 11.06 -37.60
C HIS A 174 -0.57 10.52 -37.58
N GLU A 175 0.01 10.22 -36.42
CA GLU A 175 1.39 9.77 -36.30
C GLU A 175 1.55 8.70 -35.22
N ASN A 176 2.39 7.70 -35.49
CA ASN A 176 2.66 6.60 -34.56
C ASN A 176 4.10 6.63 -34.05
N ILE A 177 4.59 7.82 -33.67
CA ILE A 177 5.96 8.00 -33.15
C ILE A 177 6.15 7.18 -31.87
N HIS A 178 5.19 7.24 -30.95
CA HIS A 178 5.16 6.40 -29.75
C HIS A 178 3.95 5.46 -29.81
N PRO A 179 4.14 4.18 -30.12
CA PRO A 179 3.01 3.25 -30.16
C PRO A 179 2.29 3.11 -28.80
N PRO A 180 0.94 3.04 -28.77
CA PRO A 180 0.02 3.23 -29.90
C PRO A 180 -0.41 4.69 -30.05
N PHE A 181 0.19 5.41 -31.00
CA PHE A 181 -0.20 6.77 -31.38
C PHE A 181 -0.12 7.80 -30.23
N LEU A 182 0.77 7.65 -29.27
CA LEU A 182 0.88 8.54 -28.13
C LEU A 182 1.73 9.77 -28.45
N HIS A 183 1.38 10.91 -27.85
CA HIS A 183 2.21 12.12 -27.90
C HIS A 183 3.53 11.99 -27.11
N LYS A 184 3.56 11.12 -26.09
CA LYS A 184 4.74 10.86 -25.24
C LYS A 184 4.86 9.37 -24.95
N SER A 185 6.06 8.93 -24.59
CA SER A 185 6.27 7.53 -24.19
C SER A 185 5.56 7.21 -22.88
N THR A 186 5.22 5.94 -22.68
CA THR A 186 4.82 5.42 -21.35
C THR A 186 6.01 4.88 -20.55
N THR A 187 7.18 4.79 -21.18
CA THR A 187 8.41 4.34 -20.50
C THR A 187 8.76 5.29 -19.37
N ASN A 188 9.11 4.74 -18.20
CA ASN A 188 9.42 5.50 -16.98
C ASN A 188 8.30 6.45 -16.52
N GLY A 189 7.06 6.25 -17.01
CA GLY A 189 5.90 7.07 -16.65
C GLY A 189 5.86 8.45 -17.30
N GLU A 190 6.64 8.72 -18.36
CA GLU A 190 6.79 10.04 -19.00
C GLU A 190 5.44 10.69 -19.36
N LEU A 191 4.51 9.93 -19.96
CA LEU A 191 3.16 10.42 -20.25
C LEU A 191 2.38 10.76 -18.96
N CYS A 192 2.38 9.85 -17.99
CA CYS A 192 1.58 9.96 -16.76
C CYS A 192 1.98 11.20 -15.96
N VAL A 193 3.29 11.40 -15.76
CA VAL A 193 3.82 12.51 -14.94
C VAL A 193 3.71 13.88 -15.61
N THR A 194 3.23 13.94 -16.85
CA THR A 194 2.89 15.20 -17.52
C THR A 194 1.64 15.84 -16.91
N CYS A 195 0.74 15.05 -16.33
CA CYS A 195 -0.48 15.51 -15.67
C CYS A 195 -0.53 15.14 -14.18
N HIS A 196 0.00 13.97 -13.81
CA HIS A 196 -0.05 13.41 -12.46
C HIS A 196 1.27 13.66 -11.72
N MET A 197 1.20 14.41 -10.62
CA MET A 197 2.29 14.63 -9.68
C MET A 197 1.96 13.89 -8.38
N PRO A 198 2.28 12.59 -8.24
CA PRO A 198 2.14 11.91 -6.95
C PRO A 198 3.06 12.61 -5.94
N ARG A 199 2.46 13.51 -5.17
CA ARG A 199 3.06 14.36 -4.16
C ARG A 199 2.18 14.23 -2.91
N PRO A 200 2.70 14.62 -1.74
CA PRO A 200 1.85 14.82 -0.59
C PRO A 200 0.93 16.03 -0.80
N GLU A 201 -0.38 15.81 -0.70
CA GLU A 201 -1.37 16.84 -0.39
C GLU A 201 -1.01 17.50 0.96
N GLY A 202 -0.74 18.81 0.95
CA GLY A 202 -0.66 19.62 2.18
C GLY A 202 0.51 19.38 3.15
N ALA A 203 1.39 18.40 2.92
CA ALA A 203 2.54 18.09 3.79
C ALA A 203 3.89 18.25 3.06
N GLY A 204 4.98 18.38 3.82
CA GLY A 204 6.33 18.67 3.32
C GLY A 204 6.92 17.64 2.35
N THR A 205 8.18 17.85 1.96
CA THR A 205 8.94 17.16 0.89
C THR A 205 9.21 15.65 1.07
N ALA A 206 8.39 14.88 1.80
CA ALA A 206 8.76 13.57 2.32
C ALA A 206 8.66 12.41 1.31
N TRP A 207 7.89 12.53 0.22
CA TRP A 207 7.87 11.49 -0.82
C TRP A 207 7.75 12.08 -2.23
N ILE A 208 8.62 11.59 -3.12
CA ILE A 208 8.70 11.96 -4.53
C ILE A 208 8.80 10.65 -5.31
N TRP A 209 7.83 10.36 -6.18
CA TRP A 209 7.81 9.12 -6.96
C TRP A 209 9.14 8.82 -7.64
N SER A 210 9.83 9.82 -8.19
CA SER A 210 11.11 9.62 -8.89
C SER A 210 12.20 8.97 -8.05
N ASN A 211 12.08 9.02 -6.72
CA ASN A 211 13.02 8.42 -5.79
C ASN A 211 12.55 7.06 -5.29
N SER A 212 11.33 6.63 -5.61
CA SER A 212 10.78 5.38 -5.11
C SER A 212 11.53 4.17 -5.68
N SER A 213 11.61 3.10 -4.91
CA SER A 213 12.15 1.80 -5.31
C SER A 213 11.47 1.31 -6.59
N HIS A 214 10.17 1.54 -6.77
CA HIS A 214 9.46 1.19 -8.00
C HIS A 214 9.91 2.04 -9.19
N ALA A 215 10.15 3.34 -9.02
CA ALA A 215 10.62 4.23 -10.08
C ALA A 215 12.09 4.01 -10.47
N THR A 216 12.91 3.44 -9.59
CA THR A 216 14.34 3.24 -9.82
C THR A 216 14.75 1.77 -10.03
N SER A 217 13.85 0.82 -9.80
CA SER A 217 14.18 -0.61 -9.84
C SER A 217 14.47 -1.11 -11.26
N THR A 218 15.67 -1.63 -11.45
CA THR A 218 16.07 -2.33 -12.67
C THR A 218 15.70 -3.81 -12.65
N ALA A 219 14.87 -4.26 -11.69
CA ALA A 219 14.47 -5.66 -11.58
C ALA A 219 13.63 -6.09 -12.80
N THR A 220 13.86 -7.32 -13.23
CA THR A 220 13.16 -7.97 -14.36
C THR A 220 12.51 -9.26 -13.86
N PRO A 221 11.34 -9.65 -14.36
CA PRO A 221 10.66 -10.86 -13.93
C PRO A 221 11.45 -12.13 -14.25
N GLN A 222 11.56 -13.01 -13.26
CA GLN A 222 12.06 -14.37 -13.39
C GLN A 222 10.87 -15.33 -13.40
N GLY A 223 10.23 -15.49 -14.57
CA GLY A 223 9.08 -16.38 -14.73
C GLY A 223 7.91 -15.72 -15.46
N THR A 224 6.73 -15.79 -14.86
CA THR A 224 5.51 -15.18 -15.42
C THR A 224 5.72 -13.69 -15.63
N ASN A 225 5.41 -13.21 -16.83
CA ASN A 225 5.49 -11.79 -17.15
C ASN A 225 4.33 -11.05 -16.46
N PRO A 226 4.58 -10.13 -15.52
CA PRO A 226 3.53 -9.37 -14.83
C PRO A 226 2.86 -8.32 -15.73
N TRP A 227 3.30 -8.18 -16.97
CA TRP A 227 2.79 -7.21 -17.97
C TRP A 227 2.27 -7.91 -19.23
N SER A 228 1.68 -9.11 -19.08
CA SER A 228 1.22 -9.94 -20.20
C SER A 228 0.14 -9.28 -21.07
N GLU A 229 -0.58 -8.32 -20.51
CA GLU A 229 -1.59 -7.48 -21.16
C GLU A 229 -0.98 -6.44 -22.11
N ARG A 230 0.31 -6.13 -21.98
CA ARG A 230 1.02 -5.11 -22.78
C ARG A 230 1.73 -5.76 -23.97
N LYS A 231 1.60 -5.15 -25.15
CA LYS A 231 2.31 -5.59 -26.36
C LYS A 231 3.81 -5.35 -26.21
N PRO A 232 4.69 -6.22 -26.76
CA PRO A 232 6.14 -6.09 -26.60
C PRO A 232 6.72 -4.72 -26.95
N GLU A 233 6.17 -4.04 -27.95
CA GLU A 233 6.55 -2.69 -28.36
C GLU A 233 6.15 -1.58 -27.38
N TRP A 234 5.24 -1.86 -26.44
CA TRP A 234 4.79 -0.94 -25.39
C TRP A 234 5.44 -1.26 -24.03
N THR A 235 5.90 -2.50 -23.85
CA THR A 235 6.33 -3.05 -22.56
C THR A 235 7.79 -2.72 -22.25
N GLY A 236 8.03 -2.20 -21.05
CA GLY A 236 9.39 -2.08 -20.51
C GLY A 236 9.92 -3.43 -20.03
N GLN A 237 11.23 -3.63 -19.98
CA GLN A 237 11.80 -4.88 -19.45
C GLN A 237 11.95 -4.89 -17.93
N THR A 238 11.95 -3.71 -17.30
CA THR A 238 12.18 -3.53 -15.86
C THR A 238 10.97 -2.92 -15.17
N VAL A 239 10.91 -3.03 -13.84
CA VAL A 239 9.92 -2.33 -13.01
C VAL A 239 9.96 -0.82 -13.29
N GLN A 240 11.14 -0.20 -13.27
CA GLN A 240 11.32 1.22 -13.61
C GLN A 240 10.75 1.58 -14.99
N ALA A 241 11.05 0.77 -16.01
CA ALA A 241 10.62 1.07 -17.38
C ALA A 241 9.10 1.02 -17.55
N ASN A 242 8.41 0.15 -16.79
CA ASN A 242 6.94 0.07 -16.78
C ASN A 242 6.29 1.12 -15.86
N ALA A 243 6.99 1.61 -14.82
CA ALA A 243 6.56 2.69 -13.93
C ALA A 243 5.11 2.55 -13.44
N CYS A 244 4.25 3.53 -13.72
CA CYS A 244 2.83 3.54 -13.32
C CYS A 244 2.06 2.32 -13.87
N MET A 245 2.46 1.83 -15.05
CA MET A 245 1.84 0.66 -15.69
C MET A 245 2.18 -0.67 -15.00
N ASN A 246 3.00 -0.67 -13.95
CA ASN A 246 3.11 -1.85 -13.08
C ASN A 246 1.80 -2.13 -12.36
N CYS A 247 1.03 -1.08 -12.03
CA CYS A 247 -0.20 -1.19 -11.24
C CYS A 247 -1.44 -0.66 -11.97
N HIS A 248 -1.30 0.45 -12.70
CA HIS A 248 -2.43 1.11 -13.37
C HIS A 248 -2.55 0.70 -14.83
N THR A 249 -3.78 0.55 -15.30
CA THR A 249 -4.14 0.32 -16.70
C THR A 249 -5.08 1.43 -17.15
N PRO A 250 -4.66 2.35 -18.04
CA PRO A 250 -5.48 3.49 -18.44
C PRO A 250 -6.73 3.13 -19.25
N HIS A 251 -6.82 1.91 -19.77
CA HIS A 251 -7.94 1.48 -20.61
C HIS A 251 -8.27 0.02 -20.35
N ASN A 252 -9.55 -0.29 -20.16
CA ASN A 252 -10.04 -1.62 -19.84
C ASN A 252 -9.42 -2.18 -18.54
N ALA A 253 -9.36 -1.35 -17.49
CA ALA A 253 -8.87 -1.77 -16.18
C ALA A 253 -9.75 -2.90 -15.60
N ALA A 254 -9.14 -3.93 -15.02
CA ALA A 254 -9.91 -4.99 -14.36
C ALA A 254 -10.68 -4.45 -13.15
N THR A 255 -10.10 -3.48 -12.45
CA THR A 255 -10.71 -2.74 -11.35
C THR A 255 -10.88 -1.28 -11.79
N PRO A 256 -12.14 -0.82 -12.02
CA PRO A 256 -12.45 0.57 -12.35
C PRO A 256 -11.86 1.58 -11.35
N GLU A 257 -12.01 1.31 -10.05
CA GLU A 257 -11.50 2.19 -9.00
C GLU A 257 -9.99 2.39 -9.17
N ARG A 258 -9.55 3.65 -9.32
CA ARG A 258 -8.15 4.06 -9.56
C ARG A 258 -7.48 3.42 -10.79
N LEU A 259 -8.26 2.78 -11.67
CA LEU A 259 -7.80 2.11 -12.89
C LEU A 259 -6.72 1.06 -12.63
N ILE A 260 -6.90 0.25 -11.61
CA ILE A 260 -5.94 -0.78 -11.22
C ILE A 260 -6.12 -2.00 -12.13
N LYS A 261 -5.00 -2.59 -12.57
CA LYS A 261 -5.01 -3.62 -13.61
C LYS A 261 -5.51 -4.99 -13.14
N ASP A 262 -5.72 -5.18 -11.84
CA ASP A 262 -6.26 -6.39 -11.22
C ASP A 262 -6.95 -6.02 -9.89
N ILE A 263 -7.39 -7.00 -9.12
CA ILE A 263 -7.73 -6.80 -7.71
C ILE A 263 -6.46 -6.33 -6.96
N GLU A 264 -6.60 -5.41 -6.01
CA GLU A 264 -5.48 -4.67 -5.41
C GLU A 264 -4.34 -5.58 -4.91
N GLU A 265 -4.65 -6.60 -4.13
CA GLU A 265 -3.66 -7.53 -3.58
C GLU A 265 -2.96 -8.32 -4.69
N ASP A 266 -3.71 -8.75 -5.70
CA ASP A 266 -3.19 -9.52 -6.81
C ASP A 266 -2.18 -8.71 -7.64
N VAL A 267 -2.38 -7.39 -7.77
CA VAL A 267 -1.39 -6.51 -8.40
C VAL A 267 -0.06 -6.53 -7.65
N CYS A 268 -0.08 -6.54 -6.32
CA CYS A 268 1.12 -6.62 -5.50
C CYS A 268 1.82 -7.96 -5.70
N TYR A 269 1.07 -9.06 -5.71
CA TYR A 269 1.60 -10.41 -5.86
C TYR A 269 2.19 -10.72 -7.24
N LEU A 270 1.87 -9.94 -8.28
CA LEU A 270 2.55 -10.06 -9.58
C LEU A 270 4.07 -9.87 -9.48
N CYS A 271 4.54 -9.12 -8.48
CA CYS A 271 5.97 -8.86 -8.26
C CYS A 271 6.49 -9.38 -6.91
N HIS A 272 5.65 -9.35 -5.87
CA HIS A 272 6.01 -9.69 -4.49
C HIS A 272 5.80 -11.18 -4.12
N ASN A 273 5.76 -12.04 -5.13
CA ASN A 273 5.73 -13.52 -5.00
C ASN A 273 7.12 -14.18 -5.16
N GLY A 274 8.19 -13.39 -5.06
CA GLY A 274 9.56 -13.86 -5.26
C GLY A 274 10.03 -13.96 -6.72
N THR A 275 9.22 -13.60 -7.71
CA THR A 275 9.63 -13.63 -9.14
C THR A 275 10.25 -12.32 -9.63
N VAL A 276 9.93 -11.19 -9.00
CA VAL A 276 10.49 -9.86 -9.35
C VAL A 276 11.19 -9.26 -8.14
N ALA A 277 10.48 -9.12 -7.02
CA ALA A 277 11.05 -8.66 -5.76
C ALA A 277 11.97 -9.73 -5.15
N GLN A 278 13.00 -9.29 -4.42
CA GLN A 278 13.92 -10.21 -3.73
C GLN A 278 13.24 -10.99 -2.60
N THR A 279 12.23 -10.39 -1.98
CA THR A 279 11.45 -10.99 -0.90
C THR A 279 10.10 -11.49 -1.43
N ASP A 280 9.74 -12.71 -1.05
CA ASP A 280 8.43 -13.30 -1.30
C ASP A 280 7.50 -13.00 -0.12
N ILE A 281 6.64 -12.01 -0.28
CA ILE A 281 5.63 -11.63 0.72
C ILE A 281 4.40 -12.53 0.62
N GLN A 282 4.09 -13.02 -0.58
CA GLN A 282 2.93 -13.87 -0.81
C GLN A 282 2.99 -15.15 0.03
N THR A 283 4.16 -15.80 0.09
CA THR A 283 4.36 -16.99 0.94
C THR A 283 4.20 -16.68 2.43
N GLU A 284 4.52 -15.46 2.87
CA GLU A 284 4.41 -15.07 4.27
C GLU A 284 2.96 -14.84 4.71
N ILE A 285 2.16 -14.19 3.86
CA ILE A 285 0.72 -13.99 4.07
C ILE A 285 -0.04 -15.34 4.06
N GLN A 286 0.52 -16.39 3.46
CA GLN A 286 -0.10 -17.73 3.48
C GLN A 286 0.20 -18.54 4.76
N LYS A 287 0.93 -17.98 5.72
CA LYS A 287 1.20 -18.65 6.99
C LYS A 287 -0.07 -18.74 7.85
N ILE A 288 -0.02 -19.61 8.86
CA ILE A 288 -1.17 -19.84 9.75
C ILE A 288 -1.60 -18.60 10.55
N TYR A 289 -0.65 -17.74 10.91
CA TYR A 289 -0.92 -16.47 11.56
C TYR A 289 -0.42 -15.34 10.67
N HIS A 290 -1.33 -14.54 10.15
CA HIS A 290 -1.05 -13.46 9.21
C HIS A 290 -2.11 -12.37 9.32
N HIS A 291 -1.80 -11.21 8.74
CA HIS A 291 -2.83 -10.20 8.49
C HIS A 291 -3.66 -10.63 7.27
N PRO A 292 -5.00 -10.73 7.39
CA PRO A 292 -5.83 -11.44 6.42
C PRO A 292 -6.21 -10.56 5.21
N VAL A 293 -5.21 -10.16 4.42
CA VAL A 293 -5.41 -9.35 3.21
C VAL A 293 -6.22 -10.06 2.13
N GLU A 294 -6.31 -11.38 2.19
CA GLU A 294 -7.12 -12.18 1.27
C GLU A 294 -8.64 -12.12 1.55
N ILE A 295 -9.06 -11.50 2.66
CA ILE A 295 -10.46 -11.42 3.09
C ILE A 295 -11.11 -10.08 2.69
N ALA A 296 -10.40 -9.21 1.96
CA ALA A 296 -10.88 -7.88 1.56
C ALA A 296 -12.33 -7.92 1.03
N LEU A 297 -13.20 -7.16 1.70
CA LEU A 297 -14.65 -7.35 1.61
C LEU A 297 -15.30 -6.58 0.46
N ASN A 298 -14.64 -5.60 -0.16
CA ASN A 298 -15.15 -4.86 -1.33
C ASN A 298 -13.99 -4.17 -2.05
N GLY A 299 -13.96 -4.20 -3.39
CA GLY A 299 -12.93 -3.57 -4.23
C GLY A 299 -12.95 -2.04 -4.31
N GLU A 300 -13.35 -1.35 -3.23
CA GLU A 300 -13.31 0.11 -3.11
C GLU A 300 -12.45 0.48 -1.90
N HIS A 301 -11.13 0.31 -2.02
CA HIS A 301 -10.18 0.79 -1.01
C HIS A 301 -9.48 2.05 -1.49
N SER A 302 -9.31 3.00 -0.58
CA SER A 302 -8.30 4.04 -0.67
C SER A 302 -7.88 4.41 0.75
N ALA A 303 -6.75 3.85 1.21
CA ALA A 303 -6.21 4.08 2.55
C ALA A 303 -6.02 5.58 2.93
N ARG A 304 -6.02 6.48 1.93
CA ARG A 304 -5.89 7.93 2.11
C ARG A 304 -7.21 8.67 2.31
N THR A 305 -8.31 8.17 1.75
CA THR A 305 -9.65 8.78 1.90
C THR A 305 -10.48 8.11 2.98
N GLU A 306 -10.07 6.91 3.39
CA GLU A 306 -10.69 6.17 4.48
C GLU A 306 -10.34 6.76 5.86
N ASN A 307 -11.36 6.82 6.72
CA ASN A 307 -11.20 7.21 8.11
C ASN A 307 -11.34 5.96 9.02
N PRO A 308 -10.25 5.49 9.65
CA PRO A 308 -10.27 4.29 10.50
C PRO A 308 -11.20 4.39 11.71
N LEU A 309 -11.65 5.61 12.09
CA LEU A 309 -12.63 5.80 13.17
C LEU A 309 -14.07 5.46 12.75
N MET A 310 -14.37 5.43 11.45
CA MET A 310 -15.73 5.34 10.92
C MET A 310 -15.99 4.12 10.03
N MET A 311 -14.96 3.62 9.37
CA MET A 311 -15.07 2.53 8.39
C MET A 311 -15.25 1.14 9.03
N PRO A 312 -15.78 0.15 8.27
CA PRO A 312 -15.66 -1.26 8.62
C PRO A 312 -14.19 -1.69 8.67
N TRP A 313 -13.84 -2.64 9.55
CA TRP A 313 -12.49 -3.19 9.55
C TRP A 313 -12.26 -4.09 8.35
N HIS A 314 -11.14 -3.84 7.70
CA HIS A 314 -10.52 -4.69 6.72
C HIS A 314 -8.98 -4.54 6.91
N VAL A 315 -8.22 -5.31 6.15
CA VAL A 315 -6.77 -5.13 6.07
C VAL A 315 -6.38 -5.34 4.62
N GLU A 316 -5.71 -4.37 4.03
CA GLU A 316 -5.20 -4.43 2.66
C GLU A 316 -3.72 -4.04 2.61
N CYS A 317 -3.10 -4.13 1.43
CA CYS A 317 -1.69 -3.77 1.28
C CYS A 317 -1.50 -2.25 1.51
N GLU A 318 -2.38 -1.42 0.94
CA GLU A 318 -2.29 0.04 1.04
C GLU A 318 -2.62 0.57 2.44
N ASP A 319 -3.24 -0.23 3.31
CA ASP A 319 -3.44 0.15 4.71
C ASP A 319 -2.12 0.39 5.44
N CYS A 320 -1.09 -0.39 5.12
CA CYS A 320 0.22 -0.25 5.74
C CYS A 320 1.22 0.40 4.81
N HIS A 321 1.02 0.30 3.50
CA HIS A 321 1.99 0.71 2.50
C HIS A 321 1.50 1.80 1.56
N ASN A 322 2.38 2.74 1.24
CA ASN A 322 2.21 3.69 0.16
C ASN A 322 3.06 3.23 -1.04
N PRO A 323 2.46 2.63 -2.08
CA PRO A 323 3.20 2.12 -3.23
C PRO A 323 3.87 3.23 -4.06
N HIS A 324 3.43 4.48 -3.91
CA HIS A 324 4.03 5.65 -4.57
C HIS A 324 5.20 6.26 -3.79
N ALA A 325 5.30 5.99 -2.49
CA ALA A 325 6.38 6.44 -1.62
C ALA A 325 7.34 5.32 -1.21
N SER A 326 7.31 4.16 -1.87
CA SER A 326 8.16 3.04 -1.47
C SER A 326 9.63 3.37 -1.64
N PHE A 327 10.43 3.36 -0.56
CA PHE A 327 11.90 3.53 -0.62
C PHE A 327 12.60 2.28 -0.10
N SER A 328 13.82 2.04 -0.58
CA SER A 328 14.67 0.96 -0.09
C SER A 328 15.31 1.40 1.22
N ASP A 329 14.56 1.30 2.30
CA ASP A 329 15.04 1.63 3.65
C ASP A 329 15.37 0.39 4.47
N ALA A 330 16.10 0.62 5.56
CA ALA A 330 16.35 -0.40 6.57
C ALA A 330 15.02 -0.90 7.16
N PRO A 331 14.92 -2.20 7.51
CA PRO A 331 13.75 -2.71 8.20
C PRO A 331 13.49 -1.91 9.47
N MET A 332 12.21 -1.61 9.71
CA MET A 332 11.77 -1.05 10.99
C MET A 332 11.88 -2.12 12.05
N ILE A 333 13.05 -2.22 12.66
CA ILE A 333 13.37 -2.97 13.86
C ILE A 333 14.37 -2.12 14.62
N SER A 334 14.36 -2.19 15.94
CA SER A 334 15.28 -1.39 16.77
C SER A 334 16.62 -2.09 16.95
N PHE A 335 16.62 -3.42 16.84
CA PHE A 335 17.80 -4.25 16.93
C PHE A 335 17.56 -5.64 16.31
N ASN A 336 18.65 -6.29 15.87
CA ASN A 336 18.62 -7.67 15.40
C ASN A 336 19.21 -8.60 16.48
N PRO A 337 18.52 -9.67 16.91
CA PRO A 337 19.06 -10.61 17.92
C PRO A 337 20.45 -11.18 17.60
N THR A 338 20.76 -11.39 16.32
CA THR A 338 22.05 -11.94 15.87
C THR A 338 23.14 -10.88 15.74
N ASN A 339 22.76 -9.61 15.64
CA ASN A 339 23.69 -8.48 15.54
C ASN A 339 23.07 -7.19 16.13
N PRO A 340 22.93 -7.09 17.47
CA PRO A 340 22.16 -6.02 18.11
C PRO A 340 22.71 -4.62 17.83
N MET A 341 24.02 -4.50 17.64
CA MET A 341 24.73 -3.25 17.33
C MET A 341 25.08 -3.08 15.84
N GLY A 342 24.55 -3.92 14.97
CA GLY A 342 24.80 -3.82 13.52
C GLY A 342 24.33 -2.49 12.93
N GLY A 343 25.00 -2.03 11.88
CA GLY A 343 24.41 -1.01 11.01
C GLY A 343 23.39 -1.68 10.08
N GLY A 344 22.20 -1.09 9.91
CA GLY A 344 21.15 -1.67 9.05
C GLY A 344 19.76 -1.72 9.67
N HIS A 345 19.51 -0.94 10.72
CA HIS A 345 18.21 -0.78 11.36
C HIS A 345 17.77 0.67 11.23
N SER A 346 16.46 0.93 11.20
CA SER A 346 15.94 2.29 11.29
C SER A 346 15.93 2.80 12.74
N THR A 347 15.66 4.09 12.94
CA THR A 347 15.59 4.68 14.29
C THR A 347 14.16 4.62 14.79
N ALA A 348 13.90 3.80 15.81
CA ALA A 348 12.57 3.74 16.43
C ALA A 348 12.14 5.10 17.01
N PRO A 349 10.83 5.43 16.96
CA PRO A 349 9.72 4.63 16.43
C PRO A 349 9.25 5.12 15.05
N PHE A 350 10.07 5.86 14.30
CA PHE A 350 9.66 6.58 13.10
C PHE A 350 9.22 5.64 11.97
N VAL A 351 8.16 6.00 11.23
CA VAL A 351 7.88 5.33 9.95
C VAL A 351 9.02 5.59 8.95
N ASN A 352 9.25 4.64 8.05
CA ASN A 352 10.16 4.82 6.92
C ASN A 352 9.68 4.07 5.68
N GLY A 353 10.45 4.20 4.59
CA GLY A 353 10.31 3.38 3.40
C GLY A 353 8.90 3.37 2.85
N SER A 354 8.37 2.16 2.68
CA SER A 354 7.04 1.93 2.12
C SER A 354 5.88 2.40 2.99
N MET A 355 6.07 2.89 4.22
CA MET A 355 4.97 3.41 5.06
C MET A 355 4.92 4.94 5.08
N ILE A 356 5.76 5.65 4.34
CA ILE A 356 5.72 7.11 4.31
C ILE A 356 4.43 7.59 3.64
N GLY A 357 3.70 8.48 4.32
CA GLY A 357 2.47 9.09 3.81
C GLY A 357 1.22 8.20 3.93
N VAL A 358 1.29 7.08 4.66
CA VAL A 358 0.09 6.33 5.03
C VAL A 358 -0.62 7.04 6.18
N THR A 359 -1.94 6.88 6.27
CA THR A 359 -2.74 7.44 7.37
C THR A 359 -2.46 6.69 8.69
N GLY A 360 -2.84 7.27 9.81
CA GLY A 360 -2.65 6.65 11.12
C GLY A 360 -3.59 7.17 12.19
N ILE A 361 -3.45 6.62 13.39
CA ILE A 361 -4.09 7.11 14.61
C ILE A 361 -2.98 7.46 15.62
N ASP A 362 -2.96 8.70 16.11
CA ASP A 362 -1.99 9.14 17.10
C ASP A 362 -2.21 8.48 18.48
N ALA A 363 -1.27 8.65 19.41
CA ALA A 363 -1.40 8.11 20.77
C ALA A 363 -2.64 8.63 21.52
N ASN A 364 -3.13 9.84 21.19
CA ASN A 364 -4.33 10.44 21.77
C ASN A 364 -5.63 9.93 21.13
N GLY A 365 -5.56 9.09 20.09
CA GLY A 365 -6.71 8.55 19.38
C GLY A 365 -7.23 9.44 18.24
N ASN A 366 -6.47 10.45 17.81
CA ASN A 366 -6.86 11.30 16.69
C ASN A 366 -6.38 10.71 15.36
N PHE A 367 -7.19 10.90 14.31
CA PHE A 367 -6.79 10.60 12.95
C PHE A 367 -5.61 11.47 12.50
N LYS A 368 -4.62 10.85 11.85
CA LYS A 368 -3.52 11.52 11.16
C LYS A 368 -3.59 11.22 9.67
N GLN A 369 -3.51 12.28 8.88
CA GLN A 369 -3.41 12.15 7.42
C GLN A 369 -2.11 11.48 7.00
N GLU A 370 -1.01 11.72 7.73
CA GLU A 370 0.27 11.06 7.54
C GLU A 370 0.83 10.60 8.90
N ALA A 371 1.12 9.31 9.00
CA ALA A 371 1.81 8.73 10.13
C ALA A 371 3.27 9.21 10.17
N GLU A 372 3.75 9.48 11.37
CA GLU A 372 5.15 9.83 11.66
C GLU A 372 5.85 8.67 12.40
N PHE A 373 5.08 7.83 13.10
CA PHE A 373 5.58 6.71 13.88
C PHE A 373 4.87 5.40 13.51
N GLU A 374 5.59 4.27 13.50
CA GLU A 374 5.07 2.96 13.07
C GLU A 374 3.80 2.57 13.82
N TYR A 375 3.78 2.80 15.14
CA TYR A 375 2.63 2.45 15.98
C TYR A 375 1.34 3.15 15.53
N GLU A 376 1.43 4.33 14.90
CA GLU A 376 0.26 5.08 14.44
C GLU A 376 -0.46 4.33 13.31
N VAL A 377 0.29 3.60 12.48
CA VAL A 377 -0.25 2.73 11.43
C VAL A 377 -0.93 1.52 12.08
N CYS A 378 -0.28 0.89 13.06
CA CYS A 378 -0.86 -0.25 13.79
C CYS A 378 -2.14 0.13 14.55
N PHE A 379 -2.22 1.36 15.07
CA PHE A 379 -3.36 1.83 15.83
C PHE A 379 -4.64 1.99 15.01
N LYS A 380 -4.55 2.03 13.67
CA LYS A 380 -5.74 2.00 12.79
C LYS A 380 -6.63 0.77 13.01
N CYS A 381 -6.08 -0.31 13.54
CA CYS A 381 -6.82 -1.54 13.85
C CYS A 381 -6.71 -1.92 15.32
N HIS A 382 -5.51 -1.87 15.90
CA HIS A 382 -5.26 -2.34 17.26
C HIS A 382 -5.49 -1.27 18.34
N GLY A 383 -5.58 0.00 17.93
CA GLY A 383 -5.57 1.17 18.80
C GLY A 383 -6.76 2.11 18.67
N VAL A 384 -7.77 1.78 17.85
CA VAL A 384 -8.88 2.70 17.56
C VAL A 384 -9.71 2.92 18.83
N PRO A 385 -9.96 4.18 19.24
CA PRO A 385 -10.71 4.48 20.45
C PRO A 385 -12.09 3.79 20.48
N GLY A 386 -12.33 3.00 21.53
CA GLY A 386 -13.59 2.29 21.76
C GLY A 386 -13.89 1.15 20.78
N LYS A 387 -12.94 0.80 19.89
CA LYS A 387 -13.05 -0.28 18.91
C LYS A 387 -11.66 -0.86 18.60
N SER A 388 -11.11 -1.76 19.39
CA SER A 388 -9.87 -2.45 19.04
C SER A 388 -10.15 -3.79 18.36
N ALA A 389 -9.34 -4.15 17.36
CA ALA A 389 -9.27 -5.53 16.86
C ALA A 389 -9.04 -6.57 17.98
N CYS A 390 -8.58 -6.14 19.16
CA CYS A 390 -8.44 -6.98 20.34
C CYS A 390 -9.55 -6.81 21.40
N ASP A 391 -10.64 -6.09 21.12
CA ASP A 391 -11.74 -5.96 22.06
C ASP A 391 -12.51 -7.28 22.22
N ASN A 392 -12.60 -7.73 23.48
CA ASN A 392 -13.45 -8.77 24.08
C ASN A 392 -13.65 -10.13 23.35
N GLN A 393 -13.07 -10.37 22.18
CA GLN A 393 -13.18 -11.62 21.41
C GLN A 393 -12.25 -11.78 20.18
N ARG A 394 -11.26 -10.89 19.92
CA ARG A 394 -10.47 -10.96 18.67
C ARG A 394 -8.96 -10.74 18.76
N CYS A 395 -8.37 -10.76 19.94
CA CYS A 395 -6.96 -11.16 20.01
C CYS A 395 -6.92 -12.69 19.88
N SER A 396 -6.83 -13.19 18.64
CA SER A 396 -6.67 -14.61 18.32
C SER A 396 -5.42 -15.25 18.92
N THR A 397 -4.62 -14.45 19.64
CA THR A 397 -3.49 -14.87 20.44
C THR A 397 -3.85 -15.81 21.60
N ALA A 398 -5.14 -16.07 21.85
CA ALA A 398 -5.55 -17.11 22.79
C ALA A 398 -6.92 -17.70 22.49
N ASP A 399 -7.23 -17.98 21.22
CA ASP A 399 -8.55 -18.50 20.79
C ASP A 399 -9.02 -19.74 21.57
N SER A 400 -8.11 -20.44 22.25
CA SER A 400 -8.43 -21.59 23.12
C SER A 400 -8.60 -21.29 24.61
N ASN A 401 -8.09 -20.16 25.12
CA ASN A 401 -7.87 -19.97 26.56
C ASN A 401 -8.77 -18.94 27.26
N ASN A 402 -9.64 -18.20 26.57
CA ASN A 402 -10.60 -17.24 27.18
C ASN A 402 -10.00 -16.39 28.32
N MET A 403 -8.89 -15.73 28.01
CA MET A 403 -8.06 -15.04 28.99
C MET A 403 -8.63 -13.68 29.39
N VAL A 404 -8.64 -13.38 30.70
CA VAL A 404 -9.10 -12.11 31.27
C VAL A 404 -8.00 -11.49 32.13
N ARG A 405 -7.72 -10.22 31.87
CA ARG A 405 -6.70 -9.43 32.58
C ARG A 405 -7.32 -8.63 33.72
N ALA A 406 -6.55 -8.39 34.77
CA ALA A 406 -6.98 -7.65 35.95
C ALA A 406 -7.42 -6.21 35.64
N ASP A 407 -6.74 -5.52 34.72
CA ASP A 407 -7.11 -4.14 34.36
C ASP A 407 -8.29 -4.03 33.38
N GLY A 408 -8.66 -5.11 32.69
CA GLY A 408 -9.70 -5.09 31.66
C GLY A 408 -9.41 -4.19 30.45
N VAL A 409 -8.16 -3.75 30.26
CA VAL A 409 -7.76 -2.90 29.13
C VAL A 409 -7.24 -3.77 27.99
N TYR A 410 -7.83 -3.66 26.81
CA TYR A 410 -7.45 -4.49 25.64
C TYR A 410 -7.00 -3.70 24.43
N ASN A 411 -7.36 -2.42 24.38
CA ASN A 411 -6.91 -1.52 23.34
C ASN A 411 -5.40 -1.27 23.49
N ILE A 412 -4.62 -1.61 22.46
CA ILE A 412 -3.15 -1.57 22.55
C ILE A 412 -2.65 -0.14 22.72
N ARG A 413 -3.28 0.85 22.08
CA ARG A 413 -2.95 2.27 22.25
C ARG A 413 -3.05 2.68 23.72
N ASP A 414 -4.10 2.25 24.42
CA ASP A 414 -4.30 2.57 25.83
C ASP A 414 -3.31 1.82 26.75
N LYS A 415 -2.68 0.73 26.29
CA LYS A 415 -1.66 -0.05 27.01
C LYS A 415 -0.22 0.40 26.81
N VAL A 416 0.05 1.22 25.79
CA VAL A 416 1.43 1.68 25.49
C VAL A 416 1.56 3.20 25.48
N ASN A 417 0.47 3.93 25.70
CA ASN A 417 0.48 5.39 25.80
C ASN A 417 0.76 5.85 27.23
N SER A 418 1.95 6.39 27.46
CA SER A 418 2.38 7.03 28.73
C SER A 418 1.48 8.19 29.18
N GLY A 419 0.80 8.85 28.23
CA GLY A 419 -0.16 9.91 28.49
C GLY A 419 -1.48 9.41 29.08
N ASN A 420 -1.70 8.08 29.14
CA ASN A 420 -2.83 7.49 29.85
C ASN A 420 -2.53 7.48 31.36
N PRO A 421 -3.21 8.32 32.18
CA PRO A 421 -2.94 8.40 33.62
C PRO A 421 -3.30 7.12 34.39
N ALA A 422 -4.06 6.21 33.76
CA ALA A 422 -4.36 4.91 34.35
C ALA A 422 -3.20 3.92 34.19
N LEU A 423 -2.26 4.15 33.27
CA LEU A 423 -1.19 3.22 32.95
C LEU A 423 -0.03 3.35 33.95
N ILE A 424 0.38 2.23 34.55
CA ILE A 424 1.41 2.19 35.60
C ILE A 424 2.74 1.68 35.05
N SER A 425 2.70 0.76 34.09
CA SER A 425 3.89 0.25 33.41
C SER A 425 3.59 -0.14 31.96
N TYR A 426 4.58 -0.01 31.09
CA TYR A 426 4.45 -0.23 29.64
C TYR A 426 5.81 -0.48 28.97
N HIS A 427 5.79 -1.15 27.83
CA HIS A 427 6.95 -1.19 26.94
C HIS A 427 7.11 0.14 26.18
N PRO A 428 8.35 0.55 25.84
CA PRO A 428 8.65 1.88 25.33
C PRO A 428 8.33 2.05 23.83
N ILE A 429 7.06 1.91 23.46
CA ILE A 429 6.58 2.11 22.08
C ILE A 429 6.36 3.60 21.80
N VAL A 430 5.57 4.28 22.64
CA VAL A 430 5.21 5.71 22.46
C VAL A 430 6.19 6.63 23.20
N GLU A 431 6.67 6.22 24.36
CA GLU A 431 7.63 6.97 25.16
C GLU A 431 8.46 5.99 26.01
N ASN A 432 9.68 6.38 26.39
CA ASN A 432 10.50 5.63 27.34
C ASN A 432 10.75 6.43 28.61
N ASP A 433 10.52 5.78 29.76
CA ASP A 433 10.91 6.30 31.05
C ASP A 433 12.13 5.51 31.59
N PRO A 434 13.36 5.99 31.37
CA PRO A 434 14.57 5.31 31.82
C PRO A 434 14.69 5.25 33.35
N SER A 435 13.90 6.02 34.11
CA SER A 435 13.93 5.97 35.58
C SER A 435 13.36 4.66 36.12
N ASN A 436 12.47 4.00 35.38
CA ASN A 436 11.93 2.68 35.74
C ASN A 436 12.89 1.53 35.35
N ASN A 437 13.83 1.77 34.43
CA ASN A 437 14.70 0.73 33.89
C ASN A 437 15.77 0.26 34.89
N SER A 438 16.07 1.04 35.94
CA SER A 438 16.98 0.63 37.01
C SER A 438 16.42 -0.49 37.90
N GLU A 439 15.12 -0.77 37.82
CA GLU A 439 14.46 -1.85 38.57
C GLU A 439 14.19 -3.09 37.70
N VAL A 440 14.73 -3.11 36.48
CA VAL A 440 14.63 -4.25 35.54
C VAL A 440 16.04 -4.84 35.33
N PRO A 441 16.57 -5.64 36.28
CA PRO A 441 17.95 -6.15 36.20
C PRO A 441 18.18 -7.12 35.03
N SER A 442 17.11 -7.66 34.45
CA SER A 442 17.19 -8.47 33.23
C SER A 442 17.30 -7.62 31.97
N LEU A 443 17.06 -6.31 31.98
CA LEU A 443 17.12 -5.50 30.77
C LEU A 443 18.56 -5.48 30.22
N ARG A 444 18.70 -5.85 28.96
CA ARG A 444 20.01 -5.91 28.31
C ARG A 444 20.60 -4.52 28.13
N THR A 445 21.90 -4.39 28.34
CA THR A 445 22.62 -3.11 28.27
C THR A 445 23.14 -2.76 26.88
N ASP A 446 23.10 -3.71 25.94
CA ASP A 446 23.49 -3.52 24.55
C ASP A 446 22.37 -2.90 23.67
N ILE A 447 21.19 -2.66 24.25
CA ILE A 447 20.05 -2.02 23.60
C ILE A 447 19.88 -0.62 24.20
N PRO A 448 19.71 0.45 23.38
CA PRO A 448 19.72 1.85 23.85
C PRO A 448 18.45 2.29 24.62
N LEU A 449 17.84 1.41 25.42
CA LEU A 449 16.64 1.68 26.22
C LEU A 449 16.95 2.44 27.52
N THR A 450 18.20 2.78 27.80
CA THR A 450 18.59 3.55 29.01
C THR A 450 18.45 5.07 28.86
N THR A 451 17.86 5.54 27.76
CA THR A 451 17.70 6.97 27.44
C THR A 451 16.23 7.30 27.18
N PHE A 452 15.80 8.55 27.45
CA PHE A 452 14.43 9.00 27.15
C PHE A 452 14.04 8.88 25.67
N THR A 453 15.02 8.79 24.77
CA THR A 453 14.82 8.59 23.33
C THR A 453 14.83 7.11 22.91
N GLY A 454 15.07 6.19 23.84
CA GLY A 454 15.19 4.76 23.56
C GLY A 454 13.84 4.09 23.43
N GLN A 455 13.33 3.96 22.21
CA GLN A 455 12.04 3.32 21.92
C GLN A 455 12.23 2.00 21.17
N ILE A 456 11.17 1.21 21.10
CA ILE A 456 11.09 0.01 20.25
C ILE A 456 9.95 0.12 19.25
N TYR A 457 10.02 -0.69 18.20
CA TYR A 457 8.98 -0.84 17.19
C TYR A 457 7.99 -1.95 17.59
N CYS A 458 6.77 -1.89 17.05
CA CYS A 458 5.82 -3.00 17.15
C CYS A 458 6.40 -4.26 16.46
N SER A 459 7.04 -4.06 15.32
CA SER A 459 7.68 -5.10 14.50
C SER A 459 8.92 -5.75 15.13
N ASP A 460 9.48 -5.17 16.20
CA ASP A 460 10.48 -5.88 17.00
C ASP A 460 9.85 -7.15 17.60
N CYS A 461 8.55 -7.13 17.92
CA CYS A 461 7.85 -8.30 18.43
C CYS A 461 7.00 -8.98 17.35
N HIS A 462 6.25 -8.18 16.59
CA HIS A 462 5.27 -8.61 15.60
C HIS A 462 5.86 -8.59 14.19
N SER A 463 6.53 -9.67 13.81
CA SER A 463 7.15 -9.81 12.50
C SER A 463 7.24 -11.27 12.10
N SER A 464 7.58 -11.53 10.85
CA SER A 464 7.83 -12.90 10.39
C SER A 464 8.90 -13.61 11.21
N ASN A 465 8.67 -14.91 11.47
CA ASN A 465 9.63 -15.81 12.11
C ASN A 465 10.91 -16.08 11.28
N ILE A 466 11.03 -15.51 10.09
CA ILE A 466 12.26 -15.54 9.27
C ILE A 466 12.83 -14.14 9.00
N SER A 467 12.21 -13.09 9.54
CA SER A 467 12.62 -11.70 9.34
C SER A 467 13.92 -11.33 10.07
N PRO A 468 14.52 -10.16 9.78
CA PRO A 468 15.57 -9.57 10.60
C PRO A 468 15.23 -9.45 12.09
N ALA A 469 13.95 -9.21 12.45
CA ALA A 469 13.50 -9.21 13.84
C ALA A 469 13.68 -10.59 14.51
N ALA A 470 13.61 -11.66 13.72
CA ALA A 470 13.85 -13.04 14.14
C ALA A 470 15.33 -13.46 14.01
N GLY A 471 16.23 -12.57 13.57
CA GLY A 471 17.62 -12.92 13.24
C GLY A 471 17.81 -13.57 11.87
N GLY A 472 16.77 -13.59 11.03
CA GLY A 472 16.82 -14.09 9.66
C GLY A 472 17.03 -13.00 8.60
N VAL A 473 16.77 -13.37 7.35
CA VAL A 473 16.93 -12.52 6.16
C VAL A 473 15.65 -12.42 5.31
N GLY A 474 14.54 -12.95 5.82
CA GLY A 474 13.24 -12.86 5.19
C GLY A 474 12.65 -11.44 5.25
N PRO A 475 11.44 -11.23 4.73
CA PRO A 475 10.81 -9.93 4.78
C PRO A 475 10.54 -9.48 6.22
N ALA A 476 10.79 -8.21 6.49
CA ALA A 476 10.49 -7.59 7.77
C ALA A 476 9.02 -7.15 7.83
N GLY A 477 8.47 -7.08 9.05
CA GLY A 477 7.11 -6.61 9.29
C GLY A 477 6.10 -7.76 9.46
N PRO A 478 4.87 -7.42 9.89
CA PRO A 478 3.90 -8.38 10.38
C PRO A 478 3.09 -9.04 9.26
N HIS A 479 3.72 -9.48 8.17
CA HIS A 479 3.01 -10.15 7.06
C HIS A 479 2.42 -11.48 7.53
N GLY A 480 3.27 -12.37 8.06
CA GLY A 480 2.82 -13.61 8.68
C GLY A 480 3.94 -14.37 9.39
N SER A 481 3.57 -15.25 10.31
CA SER A 481 4.46 -16.05 11.14
C SER A 481 3.88 -17.43 11.41
N ILE A 482 4.75 -18.38 11.71
CA ILE A 482 4.32 -19.67 12.28
C ILE A 482 3.97 -19.56 13.77
N HIS A 483 4.37 -18.45 14.42
CA HIS A 483 4.10 -18.18 15.82
C HIS A 483 2.84 -17.33 15.98
N GLN A 484 1.98 -17.74 16.92
CA GLN A 484 0.70 -17.11 17.21
C GLN A 484 0.87 -15.63 17.56
N GLY A 485 0.05 -14.76 16.97
CA GLY A 485 0.20 -13.30 17.11
C GLY A 485 1.19 -12.66 16.14
N ILE A 486 1.58 -13.40 15.09
CA ILE A 486 2.55 -12.94 14.08
C ILE A 486 3.89 -12.59 14.76
N LEU A 487 4.35 -13.45 15.67
CA LEU A 487 5.52 -13.16 16.48
C LEU A 487 6.81 -13.54 15.75
N ALA A 488 7.83 -12.70 15.90
CA ALA A 488 9.15 -12.92 15.32
C ALA A 488 9.90 -14.09 15.97
N GLN A 489 9.56 -14.40 17.22
CA GLN A 489 10.14 -15.47 18.03
C GLN A 489 9.06 -16.14 18.86
N THR A 490 9.42 -17.22 19.54
CA THR A 490 8.50 -17.95 20.41
C THR A 490 8.10 -17.13 21.64
N TYR A 491 6.81 -17.23 21.99
CA TYR A 491 6.25 -16.77 23.26
C TYR A 491 5.17 -17.78 23.68
N ASP A 492 5.30 -18.35 24.87
CA ASP A 492 4.32 -19.33 25.36
C ASP A 492 3.10 -18.58 25.97
N ILE A 493 2.01 -18.57 25.21
CA ILE A 493 0.74 -17.96 25.61
C ILE A 493 -0.11 -18.96 26.43
N ASN A 494 0.35 -20.20 26.60
CA ASN A 494 -0.33 -21.18 27.43
C ASN A 494 -0.11 -20.87 28.93
N PRO A 495 -1.16 -20.63 29.73
CA PRO A 495 -0.99 -20.34 31.15
C PRO A 495 -0.53 -21.56 31.96
N ASP A 496 -0.79 -22.79 31.49
CA ASP A 496 -0.50 -24.04 32.22
C ASP A 496 0.89 -24.61 32.01
N SER A 497 1.69 -23.96 31.17
CA SER A 497 2.99 -24.46 30.78
C SER A 497 3.95 -23.29 30.67
N SER A 498 5.00 -23.33 31.48
CA SER A 498 6.28 -22.73 31.13
C SER A 498 7.20 -23.84 30.64
N THR A 499 6.90 -24.47 29.50
CA THR A 499 7.89 -25.38 28.91
C THR A 499 9.18 -24.58 28.73
N THR A 500 10.22 -25.02 29.44
CA THR A 500 11.50 -24.33 29.58
C THR A 500 11.95 -23.81 28.21
N LEU A 501 12.05 -22.48 28.07
CA LEU A 501 12.72 -21.74 26.99
C LEU A 501 11.90 -21.29 25.76
N SER A 502 10.57 -21.46 25.69
CA SER A 502 9.77 -20.97 24.53
C SER A 502 9.38 -19.48 24.60
N ASN A 503 10.21 -18.63 25.24
CA ASN A 503 9.99 -17.19 25.42
C ASN A 503 11.12 -16.35 24.79
N ASP A 504 11.70 -16.85 23.70
CA ASP A 504 12.81 -16.21 22.99
C ASP A 504 12.48 -14.77 22.57
N LEU A 505 11.19 -14.46 22.38
CA LEU A 505 10.71 -13.11 22.11
C LEU A 505 11.10 -12.12 23.20
N CYS A 506 10.89 -12.45 24.47
CA CYS A 506 11.25 -11.58 25.60
C CYS A 506 12.77 -11.46 25.71
N PHE A 507 13.50 -12.56 25.44
CA PHE A 507 14.95 -12.59 25.57
C PHE A 507 15.71 -11.85 24.48
N LYS A 508 14.97 -11.35 23.49
CA LYS A 508 15.47 -10.30 22.60
C LYS A 508 15.92 -9.06 23.40
N CYS A 509 15.17 -8.63 24.40
CA CYS A 509 15.47 -7.46 25.23
C CYS A 509 15.91 -7.79 26.66
N HIS A 510 15.56 -8.98 27.16
CA HIS A 510 15.84 -9.40 28.52
C HIS A 510 16.90 -10.52 28.56
N ASP A 511 17.84 -10.43 29.49
CA ASP A 511 18.83 -11.46 29.78
C ASP A 511 18.16 -12.58 30.60
N SER A 512 18.04 -13.75 29.97
CA SER A 512 17.44 -14.94 30.60
C SER A 512 18.28 -15.45 31.78
N GLY A 513 19.59 -15.28 31.75
CA GLY A 513 20.49 -15.65 32.85
C GLY A 513 20.21 -14.83 34.10
N ASN A 514 20.04 -13.51 33.96
CA ASN A 514 19.69 -12.65 35.09
C ASN A 514 18.27 -12.93 35.61
N LEU A 515 17.31 -13.23 34.72
CA LEU A 515 15.92 -13.51 35.11
C LEU A 515 15.82 -14.69 36.09
N TYR A 516 16.53 -15.79 35.83
CA TYR A 516 16.49 -17.01 36.64
C TYR A 516 17.52 -17.05 37.80
N THR A 517 18.08 -15.90 38.17
CA THR A 517 18.93 -15.79 39.37
C THR A 517 18.19 -15.21 40.58
N ASP A 518 16.87 -15.09 40.48
CA ASP A 518 15.97 -14.55 41.50
C ASP A 518 16.41 -13.17 42.03
N GLN A 519 17.05 -12.37 41.16
CA GLN A 519 17.62 -11.07 41.55
C GLN A 519 16.58 -10.04 41.98
N SER A 520 15.39 -10.06 41.35
CA SER A 520 14.31 -9.11 41.62
C SER A 520 12.99 -9.73 42.03
N PHE A 521 12.74 -11.00 41.70
CA PHE A 521 11.55 -11.78 42.06
C PHE A 521 11.95 -13.26 42.01
N PRO A 522 11.39 -14.15 42.87
CA PRO A 522 11.66 -15.59 42.86
C PRO A 522 11.07 -16.29 41.63
N HIS A 523 11.60 -15.99 40.44
CA HIS A 523 11.20 -16.59 39.16
C HIS A 523 11.50 -18.08 39.12
N THR A 524 12.56 -18.55 39.77
CA THR A 524 12.91 -19.97 39.82
C THR A 524 11.80 -20.78 40.48
N GLU A 525 11.19 -20.26 41.55
CA GLU A 525 10.04 -20.92 42.16
C GLU A 525 8.85 -20.95 41.20
N HIS A 526 8.41 -19.80 40.70
CA HIS A 526 7.15 -19.70 39.97
C HIS A 526 7.23 -20.24 38.54
N VAL A 527 8.28 -19.90 37.79
CA VAL A 527 8.42 -20.22 36.36
C VAL A 527 9.07 -21.59 36.16
N VAL A 528 9.99 -22.00 37.05
CA VAL A 528 10.74 -23.26 36.89
C VAL A 528 10.16 -24.38 37.77
N ALA A 529 10.00 -24.17 39.08
CA ALA A 529 9.53 -25.22 39.98
C ALA A 529 8.02 -25.48 39.81
N GLU A 530 7.22 -24.42 39.77
CA GLU A 530 5.76 -24.48 39.60
C GLU A 530 5.31 -24.49 38.12
N ASN A 531 6.25 -24.32 37.19
CA ASN A 531 6.01 -24.37 35.73
C ASN A 531 4.91 -23.39 35.25
N LEU A 532 4.81 -22.21 35.87
CA LEU A 532 3.83 -21.19 35.49
C LEU A 532 4.33 -20.33 34.33
N GLY A 533 3.53 -20.20 33.27
CA GLY A 533 3.83 -19.33 32.15
C GLY A 533 3.89 -17.85 32.57
N CYS A 534 4.80 -17.08 31.96
CA CYS A 534 4.96 -15.63 32.22
C CYS A 534 3.65 -14.86 32.02
N ILE A 535 2.80 -15.33 31.10
CA ILE A 535 1.47 -14.78 30.80
C ILE A 535 0.55 -14.73 32.04
N ASN A 536 0.74 -15.57 33.05
CA ASN A 536 -0.10 -15.52 34.26
C ASN A 536 0.07 -14.22 35.05
N CYS A 537 1.26 -13.62 35.00
CA CYS A 537 1.62 -12.43 35.75
C CYS A 537 1.78 -11.20 34.85
N HIS A 538 2.48 -11.36 33.72
CA HIS A 538 2.86 -10.25 32.87
C HIS A 538 1.94 -10.08 31.67
N ASP A 539 1.61 -8.82 31.36
CA ASP A 539 1.09 -8.43 30.06
C ASP A 539 2.23 -7.84 29.22
N PRO A 540 2.51 -8.37 28.03
CA PRO A 540 3.66 -7.95 27.23
C PRO A 540 3.54 -6.54 26.63
N HIS A 541 2.45 -5.80 26.85
CA HIS A 541 2.30 -4.43 26.37
C HIS A 541 2.34 -3.42 27.51
N GLY A 542 1.47 -3.59 28.50
CA GLY A 542 1.32 -2.65 29.60
C GLY A 542 0.28 -3.08 30.65
N SER A 543 0.34 -2.41 31.79
CA SER A 543 -0.52 -2.66 32.94
C SER A 543 -1.00 -1.35 33.54
N ALA A 544 -2.32 -1.23 33.71
CA ALA A 544 -2.93 -0.20 34.55
C ALA A 544 -3.05 -0.62 36.03
N SER A 545 -2.69 -1.86 36.37
CA SER A 545 -2.87 -2.42 37.71
C SER A 545 -1.62 -2.36 38.57
N ASN A 546 -0.43 -2.62 37.99
CA ASN A 546 0.81 -2.68 38.76
C ASN A 546 2.04 -2.24 37.91
N ARG A 547 3.18 -2.07 38.58
CA ARG A 547 4.49 -1.86 37.96
C ARG A 547 5.03 -3.15 37.32
N HIS A 548 6.14 -3.06 36.59
CA HIS A 548 6.87 -4.20 35.99
C HIS A 548 6.02 -5.06 35.05
N LEU A 549 5.09 -4.43 34.34
CA LEU A 549 4.14 -5.07 33.42
C LEU A 549 3.26 -6.13 34.09
N ILE A 550 3.12 -6.10 35.42
CA ILE A 550 2.32 -7.08 36.15
C ILE A 550 0.84 -6.73 35.97
N ASN A 551 0.13 -7.58 35.23
CA ASN A 551 -1.30 -7.53 34.98
C ASN A 551 -1.82 -8.96 35.03
N PHE A 552 -2.18 -9.41 36.23
CA PHE A 552 -2.53 -10.79 36.48
C PHE A 552 -3.65 -11.29 35.56
N LEU A 553 -3.50 -12.54 35.14
CA LEU A 553 -4.51 -13.28 34.40
C LEU A 553 -5.60 -13.77 35.39
N THR A 554 -6.58 -12.93 35.68
CA THR A 554 -7.62 -13.20 36.70
C THR A 554 -8.48 -14.40 36.34
N SER A 555 -8.61 -14.72 35.04
CA SER A 555 -9.29 -15.92 34.56
C SER A 555 -8.65 -16.44 33.27
N SER A 556 -8.57 -17.76 33.15
CA SER A 556 -8.27 -18.47 31.91
C SER A 556 -8.98 -19.82 31.88
N ASN A 557 -9.20 -20.37 30.69
CA ASN A 557 -9.85 -21.66 30.47
C ASN A 557 -8.89 -22.59 29.74
N ILE A 558 -8.40 -23.62 30.40
CA ILE A 558 -7.40 -24.51 29.82
C ILE A 558 -8.00 -25.91 29.76
N GLY A 559 -8.25 -26.40 28.55
CA GLY A 559 -8.89 -27.70 28.34
C GLY A 559 -10.26 -27.85 29.00
N GLY A 560 -11.01 -26.76 29.18
CA GLY A 560 -12.31 -26.75 29.86
C GLY A 560 -12.25 -26.49 31.37
N GLN A 561 -11.06 -26.37 31.95
CA GLN A 561 -10.88 -26.00 33.36
C GLN A 561 -10.67 -24.50 33.50
N ILE A 562 -11.54 -23.85 34.27
CA ILE A 562 -11.37 -22.44 34.61
C ILE A 562 -10.33 -22.34 35.72
N ARG A 563 -9.25 -21.61 35.44
CA ARG A 563 -8.25 -21.20 36.41
C ARG A 563 -8.41 -19.73 36.71
N THR A 564 -8.20 -19.37 37.97
CA THR A 564 -8.40 -18.01 38.45
C THR A 564 -7.23 -17.57 39.31
N ILE A 565 -6.99 -16.27 39.30
CA ILE A 565 -6.11 -15.57 40.22
C ILE A 565 -6.95 -14.46 40.86
N THR A 566 -7.11 -14.48 42.18
CA THR A 566 -7.98 -13.56 42.92
C THR A 566 -7.22 -12.81 44.00
N GLY A 567 -7.78 -11.72 44.53
CA GLY A 567 -7.20 -11.01 45.68
C GLY A 567 -7.38 -11.76 46.99
N THR A 568 -6.53 -11.45 47.96
CA THR A 568 -6.58 -12.01 49.32
C THR A 568 -6.39 -10.92 50.37
N GLY A 569 -6.76 -11.23 51.62
CA GLY A 569 -6.56 -10.32 52.74
C GLY A 569 -7.32 -9.02 52.56
N ASP A 570 -6.59 -7.90 52.55
CA ASP A 570 -7.16 -6.55 52.42
C ASP A 570 -7.48 -6.17 50.96
N TYR A 571 -7.14 -7.01 49.99
CA TYR A 571 -7.31 -6.74 48.56
C TYR A 571 -8.35 -7.68 47.95
N LEU A 572 -9.31 -7.10 47.20
CA LEU A 572 -10.31 -7.88 46.44
C LEU A 572 -9.76 -8.39 45.11
N GLU A 573 -8.82 -7.66 44.52
CA GLU A 573 -8.14 -7.98 43.27
C GLU A 573 -6.71 -8.45 43.53
N PRO A 574 -6.15 -9.34 42.68
CA PRO A 574 -4.78 -9.81 42.86
C PRO A 574 -3.80 -8.64 42.78
N THR A 575 -3.06 -8.44 43.88
CA THR A 575 -2.23 -7.26 44.07
C THR A 575 -0.78 -7.64 44.35
N TRP A 576 0.13 -6.97 43.66
CA TRP A 576 1.55 -6.98 43.97
C TRP A 576 1.99 -5.55 44.29
N LEU A 577 2.58 -5.35 45.47
CA LEU A 577 3.12 -4.05 45.87
C LEU A 577 4.63 -4.05 45.71
N ASP A 578 5.11 -3.06 44.97
CA ASP A 578 6.51 -2.68 44.92
C ASP A 578 6.92 -2.03 46.24
N THR A 579 7.82 -2.66 46.98
CA THR A 579 8.32 -2.13 48.26
C THR A 579 9.74 -1.54 48.15
N GLY A 580 10.30 -1.51 46.94
CA GLY A 580 11.63 -0.97 46.64
C GLY A 580 12.46 -1.90 45.75
N VAL A 581 13.73 -1.54 45.58
CA VAL A 581 14.66 -2.26 44.68
C VAL A 581 14.72 -3.74 45.05
N HIS A 582 14.22 -4.57 44.14
CA HIS A 582 14.23 -6.04 44.24
C HIS A 582 13.44 -6.60 45.43
N SER A 583 12.43 -5.86 45.89
CA SER A 583 11.56 -6.29 47.00
C SER A 583 10.10 -6.01 46.67
N GLY A 584 9.23 -6.93 47.05
CA GLY A 584 7.80 -6.73 46.89
C GLY A 584 6.97 -7.63 47.78
N SER A 585 5.66 -7.37 47.79
CA SER A 585 4.71 -8.07 48.65
C SER A 585 3.45 -8.49 47.85
N CYS A 586 2.96 -9.70 48.08
CA CYS A 586 1.84 -10.29 47.35
C CYS A 586 0.57 -10.45 48.20
N TRP A 587 -0.58 -10.05 47.64
CA TRP A 587 -1.94 -10.35 48.14
C TRP A 587 -2.78 -10.94 47.01
N LEU A 588 -2.64 -12.24 46.81
CA LEU A 588 -3.37 -12.97 45.79
C LEU A 588 -3.48 -14.47 46.12
N ASP A 589 -4.51 -15.13 45.60
CA ASP A 589 -4.62 -16.58 45.53
C ASP A 589 -4.33 -17.00 44.08
N CYS A 590 -3.15 -17.60 43.87
CA CYS A 590 -2.72 -18.09 42.58
C CYS A 590 -3.07 -19.58 42.48
N HIS A 591 -4.18 -19.90 41.80
CA HIS A 591 -4.58 -21.28 41.52
C HIS A 591 -4.71 -22.18 42.78
N GLY A 592 -5.11 -21.60 43.92
CA GLY A 592 -5.27 -22.28 45.20
C GLY A 592 -4.10 -22.03 46.18
N THR A 593 -3.01 -21.41 45.72
CA THR A 593 -1.87 -21.02 46.56
C THR A 593 -2.06 -19.58 47.05
N VAL A 594 -2.37 -19.44 48.34
CA VAL A 594 -2.69 -18.15 48.97
C VAL A 594 -1.41 -17.43 49.41
N HIS A 595 -1.18 -16.24 48.84
CA HIS A 595 -0.24 -15.24 49.31
C HIS A 595 -1.02 -14.15 50.03
N ASN A 596 -0.77 -13.93 51.32
CA ASN A 596 -1.47 -12.90 52.10
C ASN A 596 -0.44 -12.08 52.89
N GLY A 597 0.08 -11.03 52.26
CA GLY A 597 1.21 -10.26 52.79
C GLY A 597 2.52 -11.05 52.76
N PHE A 598 2.74 -11.80 51.68
CA PHE A 598 3.98 -12.55 51.50
C PHE A 598 5.05 -11.63 50.90
N ASP A 599 6.13 -11.41 51.66
CA ASP A 599 7.30 -10.63 51.25
C ASP A 599 8.39 -11.56 50.72
N TYR A 600 9.20 -11.06 49.79
CA TYR A 600 10.42 -11.72 49.34
C TYR A 600 11.62 -10.77 49.28
#